data_AF-A0AB39PKJ4-F1
#
_entry.id   AF-A0AB39PKJ4-F1
#
_cell.length_a   1.000
_cell.length_b   1.000
_cell.length_c   1.000
_cell.angle_alpha   90.00
_cell.angle_beta   90.00
_cell.angle_gamma   90.00
#
_symmetry.space_group_name_H-M   'P 1'
#
loop_
_entity.id
_entity.type
_entity.pdbx_description
1 polymer ?
#
loop_
_entity_poly.entity_id
_entity_poly.type
_entity_poly.pdbx_seq_one_letter_code
_entity_poly.pdbx_strand_id
1 'polypeptide(L)'
;MNTFTDRLDGAWEWWSAAVEEAQEGRWVRSAVERQVLADITAATNALHGGRMSPFTEDPWHVRLGRIANWAGVLRLAARAGGWELRPVIGQRITHPAGMAELLSGIYAVGEQGETWMKQLLGGAGTPPEREIAKAEAFLTGPGSVEDLQLFFYD
;
A
#
# COMPACT_ATOMS: atom_id res chain seq x y z
N MET A 1 18.05 -5.69 13.13
CA MET A 1 16.94 -6.28 12.35
C MET A 1 16.04 -5.11 11.96
N ASN A 2 16.06 -4.68 10.70
CA ASN A 2 15.35 -3.46 10.30
C ASN A 2 13.99 -3.83 9.71
N THR A 3 13.05 -4.20 10.60
CA THR A 3 11.80 -4.88 10.27
C THR A 3 10.91 -4.16 9.27
N PHE A 4 10.95 -2.83 9.21
CA PHE A 4 10.21 -2.08 8.19
C PHE A 4 10.89 -2.10 6.82
N THR A 5 12.22 -2.16 6.76
CA THR A 5 12.92 -2.25 5.46
C THR A 5 12.58 -3.54 4.76
N ASP A 6 12.66 -4.68 5.45
CA ASP A 6 12.31 -5.99 4.90
C ASP A 6 10.83 -6.04 4.44
N ARG A 7 9.95 -5.35 5.18
CA ARG A 7 8.53 -5.20 4.84
C ARG A 7 8.32 -4.38 3.58
N LEU A 8 9.01 -3.25 3.46
CA LEU A 8 8.89 -2.37 2.31
C LEU A 8 9.47 -3.02 1.06
N ASP A 9 10.58 -3.72 1.18
CA ASP A 9 11.21 -4.44 0.07
C ASP A 9 10.26 -5.54 -0.43
N GLY A 10 9.69 -6.34 0.48
CA GLY A 10 8.65 -7.33 0.13
C GLY A 10 7.39 -6.70 -0.47
N ALA A 11 6.96 -5.54 0.02
CA ALA A 11 5.83 -4.81 -0.56
C ALA A 11 6.09 -4.40 -2.01
N TRP A 12 7.28 -3.87 -2.30
CA TRP A 12 7.70 -3.54 -3.66
C TRP A 12 7.75 -4.77 -4.56
N GLU A 13 8.32 -5.88 -4.10
CA GLU A 13 8.37 -7.13 -4.88
C GLU A 13 6.97 -7.60 -5.28
N TRP A 14 6.04 -7.65 -4.32
CA TRP A 14 4.67 -8.12 -4.55
C TRP A 14 3.88 -7.20 -5.46
N TRP A 15 4.02 -5.88 -5.26
CA TRP A 15 3.41 -4.87 -6.13
C TRP A 15 3.96 -4.98 -7.56
N SER A 16 5.29 -5.08 -7.71
CA SER A 16 5.95 -5.12 -9.02
C SER A 16 5.57 -6.37 -9.79
N ALA A 17 5.52 -7.53 -9.13
CA ALA A 17 5.12 -8.78 -9.78
C ALA A 17 3.70 -8.72 -10.34
N ALA A 18 2.74 -8.16 -9.59
CA ALA A 18 1.37 -8.02 -10.09
C ALA A 18 1.29 -7.01 -11.26
N VAL A 19 2.07 -5.92 -11.21
CA VAL A 19 2.17 -4.97 -12.32
C VAL A 19 2.78 -5.63 -13.56
N GLU A 20 3.84 -6.40 -13.41
CA GLU A 20 4.51 -7.13 -14.50
C GLU A 20 3.55 -8.13 -15.18
N GLU A 21 2.82 -8.94 -14.40
CA GLU A 21 1.82 -9.86 -14.94
C GLU A 21 0.75 -9.14 -15.76
N ALA A 22 0.33 -7.95 -15.35
CA ALA A 22 -0.63 -7.16 -16.10
C ALA A 22 -0.04 -6.53 -17.37
N GLN A 23 1.17 -5.99 -17.30
CA GLN A 23 1.85 -5.39 -18.46
C GLN A 23 2.18 -6.43 -19.54
N GLU A 24 2.45 -7.67 -19.13
CA GLU A 24 2.69 -8.78 -20.04
C GLU A 24 1.39 -9.47 -20.50
N GLY A 25 0.23 -8.94 -20.11
CA GLY A 25 -1.10 -9.42 -20.51
C GLY A 25 -1.49 -10.77 -19.92
N ARG A 26 -0.74 -11.26 -18.91
CA ARG A 26 -1.03 -12.52 -18.20
C ARG A 26 -2.09 -12.37 -17.14
N TRP A 27 -2.26 -11.15 -16.60
CA TRP A 27 -3.38 -10.77 -15.75
C TRP A 27 -4.14 -9.59 -16.37
N VAL A 28 -5.37 -9.86 -16.87
CA VAL A 28 -6.28 -8.82 -17.35
C VAL A 28 -7.34 -8.56 -16.29
N ARG A 29 -7.43 -7.32 -15.83
CA ARG A 29 -8.36 -6.92 -14.76
C ARG A 29 -9.81 -7.01 -15.24
N SER A 30 -10.61 -7.76 -14.48
CA SER A 30 -12.06 -7.77 -14.58
C SER A 30 -12.66 -6.39 -14.29
N ALA A 31 -13.93 -6.20 -14.66
CA ALA A 31 -14.65 -4.96 -14.33
C ALA A 31 -14.72 -4.72 -12.81
N VAL A 32 -14.80 -5.79 -12.01
CA VAL A 32 -14.81 -5.71 -10.54
C VAL A 32 -13.46 -5.24 -10.02
N GLU A 33 -12.35 -5.84 -10.48
CA GLU A 33 -11.00 -5.44 -10.05
C GLU A 33 -10.70 -3.98 -10.41
N ARG A 34 -11.10 -3.54 -11.61
CA ARG A 34 -10.99 -2.13 -12.02
C ARG A 34 -11.76 -1.19 -11.12
N GLN A 35 -13.01 -1.51 -10.80
CA GLN A 35 -13.83 -0.68 -9.92
C GLN A 35 -13.23 -0.63 -8.51
N VAL A 36 -12.79 -1.76 -7.96
CA VAL A 36 -12.17 -1.81 -6.65
C VAL A 36 -10.90 -0.96 -6.59
N LEU A 37 -10.03 -1.00 -7.60
CA LEU A 37 -8.85 -0.15 -7.63
C LEU A 37 -9.22 1.34 -7.68
N ALA A 38 -10.23 1.71 -8.47
CA ALA A 38 -10.73 3.08 -8.49
C ALA A 38 -11.27 3.52 -7.12
N ASP A 39 -12.00 2.65 -6.42
CA ASP A 39 -12.55 2.91 -5.09
C ASP A 39 -11.45 3.04 -4.03
N ILE A 40 -10.41 2.21 -4.10
CA ILE A 40 -9.23 2.31 -3.23
C ILE A 40 -8.57 3.68 -3.41
N THR A 41 -8.24 4.06 -4.66
CA THR A 41 -7.61 5.35 -4.98
C THR A 41 -8.47 6.52 -4.51
N ALA A 42 -9.79 6.49 -4.73
CA ALA A 42 -10.69 7.54 -4.28
C ALA A 42 -10.70 7.69 -2.75
N ALA A 43 -10.72 6.56 -2.02
CA ALA A 43 -10.74 6.55 -0.57
C ALA A 43 -9.42 7.03 0.05
N THR A 44 -8.29 6.86 -0.63
CA THR A 44 -6.95 7.21 -0.11
C THR A 44 -6.50 8.60 -0.54
N ASN A 45 -6.83 9.04 -1.76
CA ASN A 45 -6.41 10.34 -2.29
C ASN A 45 -6.98 11.53 -1.52
N ALA A 46 -8.20 11.39 -0.98
CA ALA A 46 -8.86 12.44 -0.21
C ALA A 46 -8.04 12.91 1.00
N LEU A 47 -7.10 12.10 1.48
CA LEU A 47 -6.40 12.35 2.74
C LEU A 47 -5.16 13.24 2.61
N HIS A 48 -4.49 13.29 1.45
CA HIS A 48 -3.31 14.14 1.25
C HIS A 48 -3.61 15.38 0.38
N GLY A 49 -4.77 15.43 -0.27
CA GLY A 49 -5.28 16.62 -0.95
C GLY A 49 -4.43 17.05 -2.15
N GLY A 50 -3.77 16.10 -2.83
CA GLY A 50 -2.90 16.38 -3.97
C GLY A 50 -1.52 16.95 -3.63
N ARG A 51 -1.16 17.04 -2.34
CA ARG A 51 0.21 17.36 -1.93
C ARG A 51 1.12 16.16 -2.19
N MET A 52 2.38 16.43 -2.53
CA MET A 52 3.41 15.41 -2.72
C MET A 52 4.04 15.01 -1.38
N SER A 53 4.31 13.73 -1.22
CA SER A 53 5.13 13.20 -0.12
C SER A 53 6.61 13.63 -0.25
N PRO A 54 7.38 13.68 0.86
CA PRO A 54 6.97 13.38 2.23
C PRO A 54 6.23 14.56 2.89
N PHE A 55 5.32 14.25 3.81
CA PHE A 55 4.44 15.25 4.45
C PHE A 55 5.04 15.80 5.75
N THR A 56 6.31 16.18 5.73
CA THR A 56 7.11 16.51 6.94
C THR A 56 6.55 17.67 7.77
N GLU A 57 5.74 18.53 7.17
CA GLU A 57 5.11 19.68 7.83
C GLU A 57 3.87 19.30 8.64
N ASP A 58 3.30 18.11 8.39
CA ASP A 58 2.09 17.67 9.07
C ASP A 58 2.39 17.04 10.43
N PRO A 59 1.47 17.18 11.40
CA PRO A 59 1.61 16.48 12.68
C PRO A 59 1.71 14.96 12.52
N TRP A 60 2.48 14.32 13.38
CA TRP A 60 2.70 12.87 13.36
C TRP A 60 1.42 12.04 13.29
N HIS A 61 0.41 12.36 14.09
CA HIS A 61 -0.86 11.64 14.09
C HIS A 61 -1.61 11.76 12.76
N VAL A 62 -1.43 12.86 12.02
CA VAL A 62 -2.02 13.01 10.69
C VAL A 62 -1.31 12.11 9.69
N ARG A 63 0.03 12.18 9.63
CA ARG A 63 0.86 11.37 8.72
C ARG A 63 0.62 9.87 8.92
N LEU A 64 0.70 9.42 10.17
CA LEU A 64 0.43 8.03 10.54
C LEU A 64 -1.01 7.62 10.25
N GLY A 65 -1.98 8.52 10.47
CA GLY A 65 -3.38 8.28 10.16
C GLY A 65 -3.61 8.03 8.67
N ARG A 66 -2.92 8.77 7.79
CA ARG A 66 -2.99 8.54 6.35
C ARG A 66 -2.44 7.18 5.96
N ILE A 67 -1.25 6.82 6.45
CA ILE A 67 -0.64 5.52 6.16
C ILE A 67 -1.54 4.40 6.69
N ALA A 68 -2.02 4.50 7.94
CA ALA A 68 -2.91 3.54 8.56
C ALA A 68 -4.25 3.37 7.82
N ASN A 69 -4.78 4.44 7.21
CA ASN A 69 -6.04 4.37 6.46
C ASN A 69 -5.99 3.34 5.32
N TRP A 70 -4.83 3.21 4.66
CA TRP A 70 -4.64 2.21 3.60
C TRP A 70 -4.96 0.80 4.08
N ALA A 71 -4.55 0.43 5.31
CA ALA A 71 -4.85 -0.90 5.85
C ALA A 71 -6.37 -1.15 5.96
N GLY A 72 -7.12 -0.16 6.43
CA GLY A 72 -8.57 -0.23 6.55
C GLY A 72 -9.26 -0.38 5.19
N VAL A 73 -8.90 0.47 4.23
CA VAL A 73 -9.43 0.44 2.86
C VAL A 73 -9.12 -0.90 2.18
N LEU A 74 -7.88 -1.38 2.27
CA LEU A 74 -7.45 -2.62 1.63
C LEU A 74 -8.10 -3.85 2.25
N ARG A 75 -8.32 -3.89 3.57
CA ARG A 75 -9.10 -4.98 4.20
C ARG A 75 -10.54 -5.04 3.69
N LEU A 76 -11.18 -3.88 3.50
CA LEU A 76 -12.53 -3.83 2.96
C LEU A 76 -12.56 -4.26 1.50
N ALA A 77 -11.63 -3.77 0.68
CA ALA A 77 -11.49 -4.16 -0.72
C ALA A 77 -11.24 -5.67 -0.88
N ALA A 78 -10.27 -6.21 -0.13
CA ALA A 78 -9.95 -7.64 -0.10
C ALA A 78 -11.18 -8.49 0.24
N ARG A 79 -11.91 -8.12 1.29
CA ARG A 79 -13.13 -8.82 1.69
C ARG A 79 -14.24 -8.73 0.65
N ALA A 80 -14.42 -7.57 0.02
CA ALA A 80 -15.46 -7.36 -0.99
C ALA A 80 -15.21 -8.17 -2.27
N GLY A 81 -13.95 -8.31 -2.68
CA GLY A 81 -13.58 -9.10 -3.86
C GLY A 81 -13.18 -10.55 -3.59
N GLY A 82 -13.22 -11.00 -2.33
CA GLY A 82 -12.86 -12.38 -1.97
C GLY A 82 -11.36 -12.70 -2.07
N TRP A 83 -10.50 -11.69 -1.95
CA TRP A 83 -9.05 -11.85 -1.95
C TRP A 83 -8.50 -12.02 -0.53
N GLU A 84 -7.58 -12.95 -0.35
CA GLU A 84 -6.87 -13.14 0.92
C GLU A 84 -5.64 -12.23 0.97
N LEU A 85 -5.57 -11.38 1.99
CA LEU A 85 -4.38 -10.56 2.25
C LEU A 85 -3.32 -11.40 2.97
N ARG A 86 -2.14 -11.49 2.36
CA ARG A 86 -1.06 -12.36 2.84
C ARG A 86 0.09 -11.54 3.45
N PRO A 87 0.83 -12.10 4.43
CA PRO A 87 2.06 -11.48 4.91
C PRO A 87 3.09 -11.43 3.78
N VAL A 88 3.78 -10.29 3.60
CA VAL A 88 4.83 -10.15 2.56
C VAL A 88 6.22 -10.50 3.08
N ILE A 89 6.49 -10.29 4.38
CA ILE A 89 7.82 -10.50 4.96
C ILE A 89 8.15 -12.00 4.98
N GLY A 90 9.25 -12.36 4.34
CA GLY A 90 9.75 -13.74 4.31
C GLY A 90 8.90 -14.70 3.48
N GLN A 91 7.95 -14.19 2.70
CA GLN A 91 7.11 -15.00 1.81
C GLN A 91 7.56 -14.82 0.36
N ARG A 92 7.61 -15.93 -0.37
CA ARG A 92 7.85 -15.89 -1.82
C ARG A 92 6.55 -15.61 -2.55
N ILE A 93 6.61 -14.73 -3.54
CA ILE A 93 5.50 -14.52 -4.48
C ILE A 93 5.22 -15.84 -5.20
N THR A 94 3.93 -16.16 -5.28
CA THR A 94 3.44 -17.31 -6.04
C THR A 94 2.90 -16.77 -7.36
N HIS A 95 3.45 -17.23 -8.49
CA HIS A 95 2.91 -16.88 -9.80
C HIS A 95 1.75 -17.82 -10.19
N PRO A 96 0.76 -17.33 -10.95
CA PRO A 96 0.63 -15.94 -11.42
C PRO A 96 0.24 -14.97 -10.29
N ALA A 97 0.76 -13.74 -10.33
CA ALA A 97 0.40 -12.67 -9.41
C ALA A 97 -0.75 -11.83 -9.98
N GLY A 98 -1.75 -11.52 -9.16
CA GLY A 98 -2.89 -10.70 -9.54
C GLY A 98 -3.36 -9.81 -8.40
N MET A 99 -4.67 -9.62 -8.29
CA MET A 99 -5.25 -8.67 -7.33
C MET A 99 -4.88 -8.99 -5.87
N ALA A 100 -4.84 -10.26 -5.47
CA ALA A 100 -4.50 -10.63 -4.10
C ALA A 100 -3.05 -10.26 -3.75
N GLU A 101 -2.11 -10.50 -4.66
CA GLU A 101 -0.69 -10.18 -4.50
C GLU A 101 -0.48 -8.66 -4.47
N LEU A 102 -1.12 -7.94 -5.40
CA LEU A 102 -1.11 -6.48 -5.45
C LEU A 102 -1.59 -5.88 -4.12
N LEU A 103 -2.78 -6.28 -3.67
CA LEU A 103 -3.37 -5.76 -2.43
C LEU A 103 -2.54 -6.12 -1.20
N SER A 104 -1.94 -7.33 -1.17
CA SER A 104 -1.08 -7.76 -0.06
C SER A 104 0.20 -6.92 0.05
N GLY A 105 0.82 -6.61 -1.10
CA GLY A 105 1.97 -5.70 -1.18
C GLY A 105 1.67 -4.34 -0.56
N ILE A 106 0.58 -3.72 -0.98
CA ILE A 106 0.17 -2.39 -0.48
C ILE A 106 -0.23 -2.46 1.00
N TYR A 107 -0.97 -3.49 1.38
CA TYR A 107 -1.49 -3.68 2.73
C TYR A 107 -0.38 -3.77 3.76
N ALA A 108 0.74 -4.40 3.43
CA ALA A 108 1.88 -4.51 4.32
C ALA A 108 2.39 -3.16 4.83
N VAL A 109 2.42 -2.13 3.98
CA VAL A 109 2.83 -0.77 4.35
C VAL A 109 1.75 -0.07 5.17
N GLY A 110 0.47 -0.21 4.79
CA GLY A 110 -0.65 0.32 5.58
C GLY A 110 -0.70 -0.25 7.00
N GLU A 111 -0.49 -1.56 7.15
CA GLU A 111 -0.47 -2.26 8.43
C GLU A 111 0.66 -1.76 9.36
N GLN A 112 1.81 -1.42 8.77
CA GLN A 112 2.87 -0.76 9.52
C GLN A 112 2.41 0.62 10.05
N GLY A 113 1.64 1.37 9.26
CA GLY A 113 1.00 2.62 9.69
C GLY A 113 0.15 2.44 10.95
N GLU A 114 -0.67 1.39 11.01
CA GLU A 114 -1.46 1.08 12.21
C GLU A 114 -0.59 0.74 13.42
N THR A 115 0.49 -0.01 13.20
CA THR A 115 1.44 -0.36 14.25
C THR A 115 2.10 0.89 14.84
N TRP A 116 2.55 1.79 13.98
CA TRP A 116 3.11 3.08 14.38
C TRP A 116 2.09 3.97 15.09
N MET A 117 0.84 4.01 14.62
CA MET A 117 -0.23 4.76 15.27
C MET A 117 -0.48 4.25 16.70
N LYS A 118 -0.56 2.93 16.88
CA LYS A 118 -0.71 2.32 18.22
C LYS A 118 0.47 2.67 19.14
N GLN A 119 1.70 2.67 18.62
CA GLN A 119 2.89 3.07 19.37
C GLN A 119 2.84 4.54 19.79
N LEU A 120 2.46 5.44 18.88
CA LEU A 120 2.31 6.86 19.16
C LEU A 120 1.27 7.12 20.26
N LEU A 121 0.09 6.52 20.13
CA LEU A 121 -1.00 6.64 21.12
C LEU A 121 -0.64 5.99 22.47
N GLY A 122 0.18 4.95 22.45
CA GLY A 122 0.71 4.29 23.64
C GLY A 122 1.89 5.01 24.31
N GLY A 123 2.34 6.15 23.78
CA GLY A 123 3.45 6.93 24.35
C GLY A 123 4.84 6.35 24.08
N ALA A 124 4.98 5.38 23.17
CA ALA A 124 6.26 4.78 22.81
C ALA A 124 7.17 5.69 21.96
N GLY A 125 6.68 6.88 21.60
CA GLY A 125 7.39 7.86 20.78
C GLY A 125 7.00 7.81 19.31
N THR A 126 7.72 8.59 18.51
CA THR A 126 7.49 8.72 17.06
C THR A 126 8.35 7.70 16.31
N PRO A 127 7.84 7.10 15.22
CA PRO A 127 8.65 6.25 14.35
C PRO A 127 9.83 7.01 13.73
N PRO A 128 10.83 6.31 13.18
CA PRO A 128 11.92 6.96 12.47
C PRO A 128 11.41 7.73 11.24
N GLU A 129 11.72 9.01 11.13
CA GLU A 129 11.30 9.89 10.03
C GLU A 129 11.58 9.29 8.64
N ARG A 130 12.76 8.69 8.47
CA ARG A 130 13.15 7.99 7.23
C ARG A 130 12.16 6.89 6.83
N GLU A 131 11.63 6.14 7.79
CA GLU A 131 10.70 5.05 7.51
C GLU A 131 9.34 5.58 7.07
N ILE A 132 8.90 6.66 7.70
CA ILE A 132 7.65 7.35 7.36
C ILE A 132 7.74 7.96 5.97
N ALA A 133 8.81 8.68 5.66
CA ALA A 133 9.03 9.23 4.33
C ALA A 133 9.04 8.14 3.23
N LYS A 134 9.61 6.98 3.52
CA LYS A 134 9.59 5.82 2.59
C LYS A 134 8.20 5.22 2.42
N ALA A 135 7.42 5.10 3.50
CA ALA A 135 6.03 4.64 3.43
C ALA A 135 5.16 5.61 2.64
N GLU A 136 5.31 6.92 2.88
CA GLU A 136 4.61 7.97 2.12
C GLU A 136 4.99 7.91 0.63
N ALA A 137 6.27 7.77 0.30
CA ALA A 137 6.71 7.63 -1.09
C ALA A 137 6.16 6.38 -1.79
N PHE A 138 6.04 5.25 -1.08
CA PHE A 138 5.45 4.02 -1.62
C PHE A 138 3.94 4.14 -1.87
N LEU A 139 3.22 4.89 -1.02
CA LEU A 139 1.76 4.99 -1.10
C LEU A 139 1.29 6.13 -2.01
N THR A 140 2.01 7.25 -2.02
CA THR A 140 1.56 8.53 -2.61
C THR A 140 2.64 9.23 -3.45
N GLY A 141 3.75 8.56 -3.75
CA GLY A 141 4.84 9.12 -4.56
C GLY A 141 4.63 8.92 -6.07
N PRO A 142 5.45 9.54 -6.92
CA PRO A 142 5.49 9.21 -8.34
C PRO A 142 5.94 7.76 -8.57
N GLY A 143 5.30 7.06 -9.50
CA GLY A 143 5.51 5.64 -9.79
C GLY A 143 5.02 4.72 -8.67
N SER A 144 4.10 5.19 -7.84
CA SER A 144 3.62 4.48 -6.66
C SER A 144 2.22 3.92 -6.84
N VAL A 145 1.60 3.50 -5.74
CA VAL A 145 0.22 3.00 -5.68
C VAL A 145 -0.79 4.01 -6.22
N GLU A 146 -0.55 5.32 -6.09
CA GLU A 146 -1.44 6.34 -6.69
C GLU A 146 -1.41 6.32 -8.23
N ASP A 147 -0.27 5.96 -8.82
CA ASP A 147 -0.09 5.86 -10.26
C ASP A 147 -0.51 4.49 -10.81
N LEU A 148 -1.08 3.61 -9.97
CA LEU A 148 -1.45 2.24 -10.34
C LEU A 148 -2.20 2.17 -11.66
N GLN A 149 -3.16 3.07 -11.88
CA GLN A 149 -3.97 3.08 -13.10
C GLN A 149 -3.13 3.27 -14.38
N LEU A 150 -1.98 3.94 -14.32
CA LEU A 150 -1.09 4.16 -15.46
C LEU A 150 -0.32 2.90 -15.88
N PHE A 151 -0.22 1.91 -15.00
CA PHE A 151 0.56 0.69 -15.23
C PHE A 151 -0.25 -0.46 -15.85
N PHE A 152 -1.57 -0.29 -16.00
CA PHE A 152 -2.44 -1.30 -16.57
C PHE A 152 -2.88 -0.88 -17.98
N TYR A 153 -2.62 -1.74 -18.97
CA TYR A 153 -2.92 -1.53 -20.39
C TYR A 153 -4.20 -2.24 -20.85
N ASP A 154 -5.20 -2.30 -19.97
CA ASP A 154 -6.49 -2.94 -20.21
C ASP A 154 -7.40 -2.22 -21.21
#